data_AF-A0A834FLF7-F1
#
_entry.id   AF-A0A834FLF7-F1
#
_cell.length_a   1.000
_cell.length_b   1.000
_cell.length_c   1.000
_cell.angle_alpha   90.00
_cell.angle_beta   90.00
_cell.angle_gamma   90.00
#
_symmetry.space_group_name_H-M   'P 1'
#
loop_
_entity.id
_entity.type
_entity.pdbx_description
1 polymer ?
#
loop_
_entity_poly.entity_id
_entity_poly.type
_entity_poly.pdbx_seq_one_letter_code
_entity_poly.pdbx_strand_id
1 'polypeptide(L)'
;MTPSKQESVYTQFIKIYLSRNNTADRGCTLNIQNSTEWLRKNVGGFSVLLSIQDIQQLYPKFSGVEALSVLSVTQLAEVAASPGQLTTAEQVTMLMTYVPDQQFASFFDDFSPKILGRENILLSTVRSAMLQVVFNRANLSSPSTSDSVVLLWLQVRLRPLLVNLVPDHVTPYFNILAGRSCSLENQGVTFLNSTISNLSDATQTKIQDQITLALK
;
A
#
# COMPACT_ATOMS: atom_id res chain seq x y z
N MET A 1 12.57 25.56 -9.90
CA MET A 1 13.01 25.83 -8.50
C MET A 1 13.86 24.64 -8.07
N THR A 2 14.96 24.82 -7.33
CA THR A 2 15.80 23.69 -6.88
C THR A 2 15.17 22.98 -5.67
N PRO A 3 15.46 21.69 -5.42
CA PRO A 3 14.92 20.98 -4.25
C PRO A 3 15.15 21.71 -2.92
N SER A 4 16.37 22.22 -2.70
CA SER A 4 16.73 23.02 -1.51
C SER A 4 15.88 24.29 -1.34
N LYS A 5 15.53 24.94 -2.46
CA LYS A 5 14.65 26.12 -2.45
C LYS A 5 13.21 25.71 -2.15
N GLN A 6 12.74 24.58 -2.67
CA GLN A 6 11.39 24.09 -2.39
C GLN A 6 11.24 23.72 -0.91
N GLU A 7 12.24 23.04 -0.34
CA GLU A 7 12.29 22.70 1.09
C GLU A 7 12.32 23.96 1.96
N SER A 8 13.09 24.98 1.57
CA SER A 8 13.11 26.26 2.29
C SER A 8 11.75 26.96 2.25
N VAL A 9 11.08 26.98 1.10
CA VAL A 9 9.72 27.56 0.98
C VAL A 9 8.72 26.80 1.85
N TYR A 10 8.78 25.47 1.87
CA TYR A 10 7.91 24.68 2.75
C TYR A 10 8.20 24.98 4.24
N THR A 11 9.44 24.82 4.68
CA THR A 11 9.81 24.88 6.10
C THR A 11 9.75 26.29 6.68
N GLN A 12 10.19 27.30 5.94
CA GLN A 12 10.32 28.67 6.42
C GLN A 12 9.06 29.51 6.14
N PHE A 13 8.13 29.03 5.33
CA PHE A 13 6.91 29.77 5.02
C PHE A 13 5.64 28.93 5.22
N ILE A 14 5.42 27.89 4.41
CA ILE A 14 4.14 27.15 4.39
C ILE A 14 3.84 26.52 5.75
N LYS A 15 4.79 25.75 6.31
CA LYS A 15 4.63 25.07 7.60
C LYS A 15 4.35 26.06 8.72
N ILE A 16 5.16 27.13 8.79
CA ILE A 16 5.01 28.17 9.82
C ILE A 16 3.65 28.84 9.71
N TYR A 17 3.22 29.20 8.50
CA TYR A 17 1.95 29.86 8.26
C TYR A 17 0.75 28.98 8.67
N LEU A 18 0.74 27.70 8.25
CA LEU A 18 -0.34 26.77 8.55
C LEU A 18 -0.36 26.32 10.01
N SER A 19 0.77 26.35 10.72
CA SER A 19 0.85 26.01 12.14
C SER A 19 0.55 27.16 13.11
N ARG A 20 0.19 28.36 12.62
CA ARG A 20 -0.15 29.50 13.49
C ARG A 20 -1.40 29.20 14.32
N ASN A 21 -1.30 29.47 15.62
CA ASN A 21 -2.41 29.29 16.57
C ASN A 21 -3.07 30.62 17.00
N ASN A 22 -2.53 31.75 16.56
CA ASN A 22 -2.98 33.09 16.93
C ASN A 22 -3.93 33.73 15.89
N THR A 23 -4.44 32.96 14.92
CA THR A 23 -5.42 33.40 13.92
C THR A 23 -6.81 32.82 14.23
N ALA A 24 -7.86 33.53 13.79
CA ALA A 24 -9.24 33.03 13.87
C ALA A 24 -9.47 31.79 13.00
N ASP A 25 -8.74 31.69 11.89
CA ASP A 25 -8.70 30.53 11.00
C ASP A 25 -7.35 29.81 11.11
N ARG A 26 -7.22 28.90 12.07
CA ARG A 26 -6.01 28.10 12.24
C ARG A 26 -5.91 27.04 11.14
N GLY A 27 -4.74 26.92 10.51
CA GLY A 27 -4.51 25.94 9.44
C GLY A 27 -5.32 26.19 8.15
N CYS A 28 -5.91 27.37 7.98
CA CYS A 28 -6.71 27.75 6.81
C CYS A 28 -7.79 26.71 6.48
N THR A 29 -8.66 26.47 7.45
CA THR A 29 -9.71 25.46 7.41
C THR A 29 -11.11 26.03 7.18
N LEU A 30 -11.29 27.35 7.28
CA LEU A 30 -12.57 27.99 6.97
C LEU A 30 -12.89 27.87 5.47
N ASN A 31 -14.16 27.56 5.16
CA ASN A 31 -14.67 27.42 3.79
C ASN A 31 -13.95 26.37 2.93
N ILE A 32 -13.34 25.37 3.56
CA ILE A 32 -12.76 24.20 2.91
C ILE A 32 -13.78 23.07 2.90
N GLN A 33 -14.08 22.53 1.71
CA GLN A 33 -15.08 21.48 1.54
C GLN A 33 -14.51 20.09 1.78
N ASN A 34 -13.27 19.84 1.35
CA ASN A 34 -12.64 18.52 1.45
C ASN A 34 -11.11 18.61 1.45
N SER A 35 -10.49 17.46 1.66
CA SER A 35 -9.04 17.33 1.79
C SER A 35 -8.26 17.64 0.50
N THR A 36 -8.83 17.35 -0.67
CA THR A 36 -8.25 17.76 -1.96
C THR A 36 -8.17 19.28 -2.06
N GLU A 37 -9.26 19.98 -1.73
CA GLU A 37 -9.32 21.44 -1.80
C GLU A 37 -8.33 22.07 -0.83
N TRP A 38 -8.28 21.58 0.42
CA TRP A 38 -7.32 22.07 1.41
C TRP A 38 -5.88 21.95 0.91
N LEU A 39 -5.50 20.77 0.43
CA LEU A 39 -4.13 20.51 0.00
C LEU A 39 -3.75 21.39 -1.20
N ARG A 40 -4.65 21.55 -2.18
CA ARG A 40 -4.42 22.42 -3.34
C ARG A 40 -4.29 23.89 -2.98
N LYS A 41 -5.19 24.42 -2.14
CA LYS A 41 -5.21 25.85 -1.78
C LYS A 41 -4.07 26.25 -0.85
N ASN A 42 -3.75 25.40 0.12
CA ASN A 42 -2.86 25.77 1.23
C ASN A 42 -1.42 25.29 1.05
N VAL A 43 -1.20 24.17 0.35
CA VAL A 43 0.13 23.59 0.14
C VAL A 43 0.52 23.59 -1.33
N GLY A 44 -0.44 23.35 -2.23
CA GLY A 44 -0.22 23.33 -3.67
C GLY A 44 0.82 22.28 -4.09
N GLY A 45 1.65 22.61 -5.08
CA GLY A 45 2.67 21.69 -5.60
C GLY A 45 3.79 21.34 -4.62
N PHE A 46 3.86 21.98 -3.45
CA PHE A 46 4.79 21.58 -2.39
C PHE A 46 4.31 20.34 -1.63
N SER A 47 3.07 19.88 -1.86
CA SER A 47 2.49 18.72 -1.18
C SER A 47 3.36 17.48 -1.33
N VAL A 48 4.08 17.34 -2.44
CA VAL A 48 4.97 16.18 -2.72
C VAL A 48 6.11 16.04 -1.70
N LEU A 49 6.44 17.12 -0.99
CA LEU A 49 7.50 17.15 0.02
C LEU A 49 7.03 16.71 1.40
N LEU A 50 5.71 16.56 1.60
CA LEU A 50 5.13 16.23 2.89
C LEU A 50 4.78 14.74 2.95
N SER A 51 5.02 14.13 4.10
CA SER A 51 4.39 12.84 4.41
C SER A 51 2.89 13.04 4.67
N ILE A 52 2.10 11.98 4.57
CA ILE A 52 0.69 11.99 5.00
C ILE A 52 0.57 12.37 6.47
N GLN A 53 1.52 11.97 7.31
CA GLN A 53 1.55 12.34 8.72
C GLN A 53 1.74 13.86 8.91
N ASP A 54 2.65 14.49 8.15
CA ASP A 54 2.85 15.94 8.20
C ASP A 54 1.60 16.69 7.73
N ILE A 55 0.92 16.18 6.69
CA ILE A 55 -0.35 16.74 6.22
C ILE A 55 -1.40 16.66 7.33
N GLN A 56 -1.53 15.52 8.00
CA GLN A 56 -2.48 15.34 9.11
C GLN A 56 -2.16 16.22 10.33
N GLN A 57 -0.88 16.53 10.59
CA GLN A 57 -0.50 17.47 11.63
C GLN A 57 -0.95 18.91 11.30
N LEU A 58 -0.84 19.32 10.03
CA LEU A 58 -1.27 20.64 9.57
C LEU A 58 -2.79 20.73 9.41
N TYR A 59 -3.44 19.64 9.01
CA TYR A 59 -4.89 19.53 8.83
C TYR A 59 -5.43 18.24 9.46
N PRO A 60 -5.80 18.27 10.76
CA PRO A 60 -6.26 17.08 11.48
C PRO A 60 -7.50 16.39 10.90
N LYS A 61 -8.28 17.08 10.07
CA LYS A 61 -9.45 16.54 9.37
C LYS A 61 -9.11 15.89 8.01
N PHE A 62 -7.82 15.79 7.67
CA PHE A 62 -7.39 15.26 6.39
C PHE A 62 -7.82 13.80 6.19
N SER A 63 -8.44 13.55 5.05
CA SER A 63 -8.79 12.24 4.52
C SER A 63 -7.98 11.97 3.26
N GLY A 64 -7.12 10.96 3.29
CA GLY A 64 -6.34 10.53 2.13
C GLY A 64 -7.22 10.04 0.98
N VAL A 65 -8.35 9.41 1.29
CA VAL A 65 -9.33 8.91 0.30
C VAL A 65 -9.97 10.05 -0.50
N GLU A 66 -10.24 11.18 0.14
CA GLU A 66 -10.73 12.38 -0.56
C GLU A 66 -9.64 13.04 -1.41
N ALA A 67 -8.37 12.80 -1.10
CA ALA A 67 -7.21 13.48 -1.68
C ALA A 67 -6.48 12.67 -2.77
N LEU A 68 -6.89 11.42 -3.06
CA LEU A 68 -6.13 10.49 -3.92
C LEU A 68 -5.64 11.10 -5.25
N SER A 69 -6.49 11.91 -5.90
CA SER A 69 -6.17 12.54 -7.20
C SER A 69 -5.03 13.56 -7.19
N VAL A 70 -4.55 13.97 -6.01
CA VAL A 70 -3.48 14.98 -5.85
C VAL A 70 -2.27 14.46 -5.08
N LEU A 71 -2.23 13.17 -4.78
CA LEU A 71 -1.14 12.54 -4.03
C LEU A 71 -0.13 11.89 -4.98
N SER A 72 1.15 11.90 -4.57
CA SER A 72 2.18 11.11 -5.24
C SER A 72 2.03 9.61 -4.93
N VAL A 73 2.67 8.73 -5.70
CA VAL A 73 2.60 7.27 -5.44
C VAL A 73 3.12 6.91 -4.04
N THR A 74 4.19 7.55 -3.58
CA THR A 74 4.69 7.39 -2.21
C THR A 74 3.64 7.81 -1.17
N GLN A 75 2.95 8.93 -1.40
CA GLN A 75 1.86 9.36 -0.51
C GLN A 75 0.65 8.42 -0.57
N LEU A 76 0.32 7.85 -1.74
CA LEU A 76 -0.72 6.81 -1.86
C LEU A 76 -0.35 5.57 -1.04
N ALA A 77 0.92 5.15 -1.07
CA ALA A 77 1.42 4.03 -0.25
C ALA A 77 1.30 4.35 1.25
N GLU A 78 1.57 5.60 1.64
CA GLU A 78 1.36 6.07 3.02
C GLU A 78 -0.10 6.08 3.45
N VAL A 79 -1.02 6.52 2.59
CA VAL A 79 -2.46 6.44 2.84
C VAL A 79 -2.86 4.98 3.03
N ALA A 80 -2.42 4.08 2.15
CA ALA A 80 -2.76 2.66 2.23
C ALA A 80 -2.21 1.98 3.49
N ALA A 81 -1.02 2.39 3.96
CA ALA A 81 -0.39 1.86 5.16
C ALA A 81 -0.90 2.51 6.46
N SER A 82 -1.71 3.57 6.38
CA SER A 82 -2.20 4.32 7.54
C SER A 82 -3.50 3.72 8.09
N PRO A 83 -3.56 3.38 9.39
CA PRO A 83 -4.76 2.82 10.00
C PRO A 83 -5.98 3.73 9.84
N GLY A 84 -7.12 3.15 9.47
CA GLY A 84 -8.40 3.86 9.35
C GLY A 84 -8.55 4.76 8.13
N GLN A 85 -7.52 4.93 7.29
CA GLN A 85 -7.66 5.65 6.02
C GLN A 85 -8.42 4.84 4.98
N LEU A 86 -8.07 3.56 4.83
CA LEU A 86 -8.83 2.59 4.03
C LEU A 86 -9.59 1.66 4.95
N THR A 87 -10.88 1.46 4.67
CA THR A 87 -11.78 0.60 5.43
C THR A 87 -12.50 -0.43 4.58
N THR A 88 -12.54 -0.25 3.25
CA THR A 88 -13.23 -1.16 2.32
C THR A 88 -12.37 -1.57 1.11
N ALA A 89 -12.78 -2.63 0.42
CA ALA A 89 -12.12 -3.10 -0.80
C ALA A 89 -12.28 -2.10 -1.97
N GLU A 90 -13.40 -1.38 -2.02
CA GLU A 90 -13.68 -0.35 -3.03
C GLU A 90 -12.71 0.82 -2.89
N GLN A 91 -12.37 1.21 -1.67
CA GLN A 91 -11.38 2.27 -1.43
C GLN A 91 -9.97 1.84 -1.84
N VAL A 92 -9.58 0.58 -1.61
CA VAL A 92 -8.34 0.02 -2.14
C VAL A 92 -8.33 0.06 -3.67
N THR A 93 -9.44 -0.36 -4.29
CA THR A 93 -9.59 -0.33 -5.76
C THR A 93 -9.48 1.08 -6.30
N MET A 94 -10.17 2.05 -5.67
CA MET A 94 -10.14 3.46 -6.04
C MET A 94 -8.73 4.04 -5.93
N LEU A 95 -8.03 3.80 -4.81
CA LEU A 95 -6.64 4.22 -4.63
C LEU A 95 -5.74 3.68 -5.75
N MET A 96 -5.93 2.41 -6.10
CA MET A 96 -5.11 1.73 -7.09
C MET A 96 -5.30 2.25 -8.52
N THR A 97 -6.41 2.94 -8.81
CA THR A 97 -6.59 3.63 -10.10
C THR A 97 -5.63 4.80 -10.28
N TYR A 98 -5.09 5.36 -9.18
CA TYR A 98 -4.11 6.45 -9.19
C TYR A 98 -2.66 5.97 -9.16
N VAL A 99 -2.41 4.65 -9.09
CA VAL A 99 -1.06 4.07 -9.14
C VAL A 99 -0.80 3.57 -10.57
N PRO A 100 0.10 4.19 -11.36
CA PRO A 100 0.44 3.73 -12.70
C PRO A 100 1.16 2.38 -12.69
N ASP A 101 1.00 1.56 -13.73
CA ASP A 101 1.62 0.23 -13.80
C ASP A 101 3.16 0.28 -13.69
N GLN A 102 3.80 1.31 -14.24
CA GLN A 102 5.26 1.50 -14.14
C GLN A 102 5.74 1.77 -12.70
N GLN A 103 4.84 2.26 -11.83
CA GLN A 103 5.11 2.55 -10.42
C GLN A 103 4.41 1.56 -9.47
N PHE A 104 3.80 0.51 -10.02
CA PHE A 104 3.08 -0.47 -9.21
C PHE A 104 4.02 -1.19 -8.24
N ALA A 105 5.19 -1.62 -8.72
CA ALA A 105 6.21 -2.22 -7.88
C ALA A 105 6.72 -1.27 -6.78
N SER A 106 7.01 -0.01 -7.13
CA SER A 106 7.51 0.99 -6.17
C SER A 106 6.47 1.37 -5.11
N PHE A 107 5.17 1.36 -5.45
CA PHE A 107 4.11 1.50 -4.45
C PHE A 107 4.24 0.47 -3.34
N PHE A 108 4.49 -0.81 -3.68
CA PHE A 108 4.66 -1.87 -2.68
C PHE A 108 6.03 -1.81 -1.99
N ASP A 109 7.05 -1.24 -2.63
CA ASP A 109 8.33 -0.95 -1.96
C ASP A 109 8.15 0.07 -0.82
N ASP A 110 7.23 1.04 -0.98
CA ASP A 110 6.89 2.02 0.07
C ASP A 110 5.85 1.51 1.08
N PHE A 111 4.87 0.73 0.61
CA PHE A 111 3.73 0.25 1.43
C PHE A 111 4.09 -0.92 2.33
N SER A 112 4.69 -1.99 1.79
CA SER A 112 4.85 -3.27 2.50
C SER A 112 5.74 -3.16 3.74
N PRO A 113 6.90 -2.45 3.71
CA PRO A 113 7.71 -2.26 4.91
C PRO A 113 6.99 -1.49 6.02
N LYS A 114 6.05 -0.60 5.68
CA LYS A 114 5.28 0.18 6.67
C LYS A 114 4.28 -0.69 7.43
N ILE A 115 3.94 -1.89 6.98
CA ILE A 115 2.98 -2.77 7.66
C ILE A 115 3.59 -4.08 8.17
N LEU A 116 4.82 -4.40 7.78
CA LEU A 116 5.52 -5.63 8.17
C LEU A 116 5.68 -5.73 9.70
N GLY A 117 5.30 -6.88 10.26
CA GLY A 117 5.31 -7.15 11.71
C GLY A 117 4.19 -6.46 12.49
N ARG A 118 3.31 -5.73 11.81
CA ARG A 118 2.14 -5.05 12.39
C ARG A 118 0.95 -5.10 11.44
N GLU A 119 0.79 -6.20 10.73
CA GLU A 119 -0.19 -6.37 9.65
C GLU A 119 -1.62 -6.06 10.12
N ASN A 120 -1.93 -6.40 11.38
CA ASN A 120 -3.23 -6.18 12.01
C ASN A 120 -3.61 -4.73 12.26
N ILE A 121 -2.74 -3.75 11.99
CA ILE A 121 -3.12 -2.33 11.98
C ILE A 121 -4.10 -2.00 10.84
N LEU A 122 -4.09 -2.81 9.78
CA LEU A 122 -5.03 -2.71 8.66
C LEU A 122 -6.15 -3.74 8.82
N LEU A 123 -7.37 -3.41 8.38
CA LEU A 123 -8.47 -4.36 8.35
C LEU A 123 -8.15 -5.53 7.41
N SER A 124 -8.59 -6.74 7.77
CA SER A 124 -8.40 -7.94 6.93
C SER A 124 -8.97 -7.76 5.53
N THR A 125 -10.12 -7.09 5.38
CA THR A 125 -10.72 -6.78 4.07
C THR A 125 -9.81 -5.90 3.20
N VAL A 126 -9.11 -4.94 3.81
CA VAL A 126 -8.19 -4.04 3.12
C VAL A 126 -6.94 -4.80 2.68
N ARG A 127 -6.34 -5.62 3.57
CA ARG A 127 -5.19 -6.48 3.20
C ARG A 127 -5.56 -7.48 2.11
N SER A 128 -6.75 -8.06 2.22
CA SER A 128 -7.29 -9.01 1.25
C SER A 128 -7.42 -8.36 -0.14
N ALA A 129 -8.08 -7.20 -0.21
CA ALA A 129 -8.22 -6.44 -1.45
C ALA A 129 -6.85 -6.00 -2.02
N MET A 130 -5.92 -5.59 -1.17
CA MET A 130 -4.56 -5.21 -1.58
C MET A 130 -3.83 -6.40 -2.23
N LEU A 131 -3.93 -7.59 -1.65
CA LEU A 131 -3.36 -8.81 -2.21
C LEU A 131 -4.01 -9.19 -3.54
N GLN A 132 -5.34 -9.07 -3.64
CA GLN A 132 -6.06 -9.33 -4.89
C GLN A 132 -5.61 -8.39 -6.02
N VAL A 133 -5.32 -7.12 -5.72
CA VAL A 133 -4.75 -6.18 -6.69
C VAL A 133 -3.39 -6.66 -7.19
N VAL A 134 -2.53 -7.22 -6.32
CA VAL A 134 -1.24 -7.79 -6.75
C VAL A 134 -1.44 -8.94 -7.72
N PHE A 135 -2.33 -9.89 -7.40
CA PHE A 135 -2.61 -11.02 -8.31
C PHE A 135 -3.11 -10.55 -9.68
N ASN A 136 -3.90 -9.48 -9.72
CA ASN A 136 -4.48 -8.98 -10.97
C ASN A 136 -3.50 -8.14 -11.81
N ARG A 137 -2.61 -7.36 -11.17
CA ARG A 137 -1.81 -6.34 -11.87
C ARG A 137 -0.32 -6.65 -11.97
N ALA A 138 0.24 -7.42 -11.04
CA ALA A 138 1.69 -7.65 -10.99
C ALA A 138 2.19 -8.61 -12.08
N ASN A 139 1.29 -9.36 -12.71
CA ASN A 139 1.59 -10.33 -13.78
C ASN A 139 2.69 -11.36 -13.39
N LEU A 140 2.73 -11.77 -12.12
CA LEU A 140 3.80 -12.61 -11.57
C LEU A 140 3.76 -14.06 -12.07
N SER A 141 2.57 -14.55 -12.45
CA SER A 141 2.39 -15.86 -13.07
C SER A 141 2.85 -15.92 -14.53
N SER A 142 3.19 -14.79 -15.15
CA SER A 142 3.65 -14.78 -16.54
C SER A 142 5.04 -15.43 -16.68
N PRO A 143 5.25 -16.35 -17.64
CA PRO A 143 6.55 -16.95 -17.88
C PRO A 143 7.65 -15.94 -18.24
N SER A 144 7.29 -14.75 -18.72
CA SER A 144 8.25 -13.68 -19.05
C SER A 144 8.79 -12.94 -17.82
N THR A 145 8.11 -13.02 -16.68
CA THR A 145 8.59 -12.45 -15.42
C THR A 145 9.74 -13.29 -14.90
N SER A 146 10.90 -12.70 -14.59
CA SER A 146 12.06 -13.46 -14.11
C SER A 146 11.89 -13.94 -12.67
N ASP A 147 12.55 -15.05 -12.32
CA ASP A 147 12.56 -15.59 -10.96
C ASP A 147 13.07 -14.55 -9.93
N SER A 148 14.03 -13.69 -10.31
CA SER A 148 14.52 -12.62 -9.44
C SER A 148 13.45 -11.58 -9.10
N VAL A 149 12.58 -11.24 -10.05
CA VAL A 149 11.46 -10.31 -9.82
C VAL A 149 10.43 -10.97 -8.92
N VAL A 150 10.04 -12.22 -9.22
CA VAL A 150 9.09 -12.97 -8.39
C VAL A 150 9.62 -13.13 -6.96
N LEU A 151 10.90 -13.43 -6.80
CA LEU A 151 11.53 -13.58 -5.50
C LEU A 151 11.46 -12.29 -4.67
N LEU A 152 11.76 -11.14 -5.28
CA LEU A 152 11.62 -9.83 -4.62
C LEU A 152 10.17 -9.59 -4.17
N TRP A 153 9.19 -9.94 -5.00
CA TRP A 153 7.79 -9.85 -4.63
C TRP A 153 7.45 -10.74 -3.43
N LEU A 154 7.87 -11.99 -3.44
CA LEU A 154 7.60 -12.93 -2.34
C LEU A 154 8.27 -12.48 -1.02
N GLN A 155 9.52 -12.03 -1.09
CA GLN A 155 10.32 -11.69 0.10
C GLN A 155 9.93 -10.36 0.75
N VAL A 156 9.61 -9.35 -0.08
CA VAL A 156 9.46 -7.95 0.39
C VAL A 156 8.02 -7.48 0.26
N ARG A 157 7.43 -7.60 -0.93
CA ARG A 157 6.18 -6.90 -1.27
C ARG A 157 4.94 -7.66 -0.80
N LEU A 158 4.89 -8.97 -0.98
CA LEU A 158 3.75 -9.82 -0.64
C LEU A 158 3.72 -10.23 0.82
N ARG A 159 4.89 -10.40 1.45
CA ARG A 159 5.04 -11.00 2.78
C ARG A 159 4.02 -10.51 3.83
N PRO A 160 3.82 -9.19 4.07
CA PRO A 160 2.86 -8.74 5.08
C PRO A 160 1.39 -8.93 4.67
N LEU A 161 1.12 -9.19 3.39
CA LEU A 161 -0.23 -9.44 2.86
C LEU A 161 -0.65 -10.91 2.95
N LEU A 162 0.29 -11.83 3.20
CA LEU A 162 0.00 -13.26 3.33
C LEU A 162 -0.54 -13.65 4.72
N VAL A 163 -0.60 -12.71 5.67
CA VAL A 163 -1.18 -12.93 7.01
C VAL A 163 -2.71 -12.91 6.93
N ASN A 164 -3.35 -13.95 7.47
CA ASN A 164 -4.80 -14.20 7.40
C ASN A 164 -5.28 -14.37 5.94
N LEU A 165 -4.52 -15.13 5.14
CA LEU A 165 -4.89 -15.48 3.77
C LEU A 165 -6.25 -16.18 3.73
N VAL A 166 -7.10 -15.79 2.78
CA VAL A 166 -8.40 -16.43 2.54
C VAL A 166 -8.29 -17.52 1.46
N PRO A 167 -9.20 -18.51 1.42
CA PRO A 167 -9.11 -19.61 0.47
C PRO A 167 -8.99 -19.15 -1.00
N ASP A 168 -9.68 -18.08 -1.39
CA ASP A 168 -9.68 -17.62 -2.78
C ASP A 168 -8.32 -17.10 -3.27
N HIS A 169 -7.43 -16.73 -2.35
CA HIS A 169 -6.09 -16.26 -2.67
C HIS A 169 -5.06 -17.39 -2.82
N VAL A 170 -5.38 -18.60 -2.38
CA VAL A 170 -4.44 -19.72 -2.40
C VAL A 170 -4.08 -20.08 -3.84
N THR A 171 -5.05 -20.30 -4.70
CA THR A 171 -4.78 -20.69 -6.10
C THR A 171 -4.00 -19.61 -6.88
N PRO A 172 -4.37 -18.31 -6.84
CA PRO A 172 -3.56 -17.25 -7.43
C PRO A 172 -2.12 -17.21 -6.90
N TYR A 173 -1.92 -17.46 -5.61
CA TYR A 173 -0.58 -17.53 -5.03
C TYR A 173 0.25 -18.69 -5.62
N PHE A 174 -0.32 -19.89 -5.69
CA PHE A 174 0.37 -21.05 -6.29
C PHE A 174 0.61 -20.87 -7.80
N ASN A 175 -0.27 -20.18 -8.52
CA ASN A 175 -0.04 -19.84 -9.93
C ASN A 175 1.19 -18.95 -10.14
N ILE A 176 1.67 -18.20 -9.14
CA ILE A 176 2.92 -17.44 -9.23
C ILE A 176 4.13 -18.38 -9.24
N LEU A 177 4.02 -19.47 -8.47
CA LEU A 177 5.08 -20.45 -8.27
C LEU A 177 5.12 -21.49 -9.38
N ALA A 178 3.98 -21.84 -9.96
CA ALA A 178 3.86 -22.91 -10.95
C ALA A 178 4.83 -22.75 -12.14
N GLY A 179 5.62 -23.79 -12.40
CA GLY A 179 6.54 -23.84 -13.54
C GLY A 179 7.82 -23.04 -13.34
N ARG A 180 8.12 -22.62 -12.11
CA ARG A 180 9.34 -21.90 -11.74
C ARG A 180 10.43 -22.87 -11.29
N SER A 181 11.62 -22.34 -10.98
CA SER A 181 12.68 -23.15 -10.40
C SER A 181 12.26 -23.74 -9.05
N CYS A 182 12.67 -24.99 -8.78
CA CYS A 182 12.39 -25.68 -7.51
C CYS A 182 12.82 -24.85 -6.28
N SER A 183 13.91 -24.08 -6.40
CA SER A 183 14.35 -23.17 -5.34
C SER A 183 13.34 -22.05 -5.06
N LEU A 184 12.75 -21.45 -6.11
CA LEU A 184 11.76 -20.39 -5.97
C LEU A 184 10.43 -20.93 -5.44
N GLU A 185 9.98 -22.07 -5.96
CA GLU A 185 8.76 -22.75 -5.48
C GLU A 185 8.88 -23.09 -3.98
N ASN A 186 9.99 -23.69 -3.57
CA ASN A 186 10.24 -24.03 -2.17
C ASN A 186 10.28 -22.80 -1.26
N GLN A 187 10.86 -21.69 -1.74
CA GLN A 187 10.85 -20.43 -0.99
C GLN A 187 9.43 -19.86 -0.85
N GLY A 188 8.62 -19.89 -1.91
CA GLY A 188 7.22 -19.49 -1.85
C GLY A 188 6.44 -20.29 -0.79
N VAL A 189 6.53 -21.62 -0.85
CA VAL A 189 5.90 -22.50 0.14
C VAL A 189 6.42 -22.22 1.56
N THR A 190 7.72 -21.96 1.73
CA THR A 190 8.32 -21.61 3.03
C THR A 190 7.73 -20.31 3.59
N PHE A 191 7.52 -19.28 2.77
CA PHE A 191 6.89 -18.04 3.22
C PHE A 191 5.44 -18.26 3.66
N LEU A 192 4.68 -19.04 2.89
CA LEU A 192 3.30 -19.37 3.24
C LEU A 192 3.23 -20.20 4.54
N ASN A 193 4.15 -21.15 4.72
CA ASN A 193 4.23 -21.95 5.94
C ASN A 193 4.50 -21.08 7.18
N SER A 194 5.26 -19.99 7.03
CA SER A 194 5.51 -19.05 8.15
C SER A 194 4.25 -18.31 8.62
N THR A 195 3.18 -18.29 7.83
CA THR A 195 1.89 -17.66 8.20
C THR A 195 0.81 -18.68 8.58
N ILE A 196 1.09 -19.99 8.52
CA ILE A 196 0.09 -21.06 8.64
C ILE A 196 -0.73 -21.00 9.92
N SER A 197 -0.11 -20.60 11.04
CA SER A 197 -0.78 -20.46 12.35
C SER A 197 -1.86 -19.37 12.38
N ASN A 198 -1.86 -18.47 11.40
CA ASN A 198 -2.83 -17.40 11.24
C ASN A 198 -3.92 -17.73 10.20
N LEU A 199 -3.89 -18.93 9.59
CA LEU A 199 -4.80 -19.32 8.53
C LEU A 199 -5.94 -20.18 9.08
N SER A 200 -7.14 -20.00 8.51
CA SER A 200 -8.28 -20.87 8.83
C SER A 200 -8.06 -22.30 8.31
N ASP A 201 -8.76 -23.26 8.90
CA ASP A 201 -8.70 -24.67 8.47
C ASP A 201 -9.06 -24.85 6.99
N ALA A 202 -10.01 -24.05 6.49
CA ALA A 202 -10.38 -24.04 5.07
C ALA A 202 -9.22 -23.56 4.18
N THR A 203 -8.51 -22.51 4.58
CA THR A 203 -7.33 -22.03 3.85
C THR A 203 -6.21 -23.07 3.90
N GLN A 204 -5.94 -23.65 5.08
CA GLN A 204 -4.89 -24.67 5.24
C GLN A 204 -5.16 -25.92 4.38
N THR A 205 -6.42 -26.39 4.35
CA THR A 205 -6.84 -27.52 3.50
C THR A 205 -6.57 -27.20 2.03
N LYS A 206 -6.97 -26.02 1.55
CA LYS A 206 -6.75 -25.63 0.16
C LYS A 206 -5.27 -25.49 -0.20
N ILE A 207 -4.43 -25.06 0.75
CA ILE A 207 -2.97 -25.03 0.57
C ILE A 207 -2.43 -26.45 0.42
N GLN A 208 -2.85 -27.37 1.29
CA GLN A 208 -2.45 -28.77 1.23
C GLN A 208 -2.85 -29.43 -0.10
N ASP A 209 -4.05 -29.13 -0.59
CA ASP A 209 -4.53 -29.61 -1.90
C ASP A 209 -3.65 -29.10 -3.04
N GLN A 210 -3.28 -27.82 -3.05
CA GLN A 210 -2.38 -27.24 -4.07
C GLN A 210 -0.98 -27.85 -4.02
N ILE A 211 -0.41 -28.05 -2.83
CA ILE A 211 0.89 -28.71 -2.67
C ILE A 211 0.82 -30.14 -3.22
N THR A 212 -0.24 -30.87 -2.90
CA THR A 212 -0.43 -32.26 -3.38
C THR A 212 -0.58 -32.32 -4.90
N LEU A 213 -1.24 -31.33 -5.51
CA LEU A 213 -1.34 -31.21 -6.96
C LEU A 213 0.00 -30.93 -7.64
N ALA A 214 0.86 -30.10 -7.02
CA ALA A 214 2.17 -29.76 -7.56
C ALA A 214 3.20 -30.90 -7.49
N LEU A 215 2.94 -31.92 -6.67
CA LEU A 215 3.82 -33.10 -6.51
C LEU A 215 3.47 -34.27 -7.47
N LYS A 216 2.43 -34.12 -8.30
CA LYS A 216 2.02 -35.10 -9.31
C LYS A 216 2.57 -34.75 -10.68
#